data_AF-A0A0R3XBB1-F1
#
_entry.id   AF-A0A0R3XBB1-F1
#
_cell.length_a   1.000
_cell.length_b   1.000
_cell.length_c   1.000
_cell.angle_alpha   90.00
_cell.angle_beta   90.00
_cell.angle_gamma   90.00
#
_symmetry.space_group_name_H-M   'P 1'
#
loop_
_entity.id
_entity.type
_entity.pdbx_description
1 polymer ?
#
loop_
_entity_poly.entity_id
_entity_poly.type
_entity_poly.pdbx_seq_one_letter_code
_entity_poly.pdbx_strand_id
1 'polypeptide(L)'
;MCACTVFVLLELVVKAFGVASLISLASCQLPTNLERAQILEAHLRIREDVWPPASNMMLMEYSMELEHLADYWASRCEFEHPDSRIFPHYHDLGQNLAIFGSLTPTFTEAVCGYNKERKYYHYHNHSCTGRCGHYTQMVWATSNQLGCAMRRCDGLRSDWGNPQYLSVCQYKPDGNIRGRKPYEFGRSCGKCPEGYFCLRNQCAKEFRLKKAYPLMRFKKSSVRDVPKCKVYR
;
A
#
# COMPACT_ATOMS: atom_id res chain seq x y z
N MET A 1 -2.04 -8.05 -20.56
CA MET A 1 -3.49 -8.28 -20.42
C MET A 1 -3.68 -9.11 -19.16
N CYS A 2 -4.46 -8.60 -18.19
CA CYS A 2 -4.68 -9.28 -16.92
C CYS A 2 -5.33 -10.64 -17.18
N ALA A 3 -4.87 -11.71 -16.52
CA ALA A 3 -5.50 -13.02 -16.64
C ALA A 3 -7.02 -12.95 -16.35
N CYS A 4 -7.48 -11.98 -15.56
CA CYS A 4 -8.91 -11.79 -15.27
C CYS A 4 -9.83 -11.58 -16.48
N THR A 5 -9.40 -10.94 -17.58
CA THR A 5 -10.26 -10.79 -18.78
C THR A 5 -10.27 -12.03 -19.66
N VAL A 6 -9.18 -12.81 -19.66
CA VAL A 6 -9.14 -14.12 -20.33
C VAL A 6 -10.03 -15.13 -19.60
N PHE A 7 -10.12 -15.05 -18.26
CA PHE A 7 -10.95 -15.93 -17.43
C PHE A 7 -12.46 -15.82 -17.73
N VAL A 8 -12.99 -14.62 -18.00
CA VAL A 8 -14.42 -14.45 -18.34
C VAL A 8 -14.74 -15.05 -19.71
N LEU A 9 -13.82 -14.93 -20.68
CA LEU A 9 -13.95 -15.56 -21.99
C LEU A 9 -13.80 -17.07 -21.92
N LEU A 10 -12.92 -17.59 -21.05
CA LEU A 10 -12.72 -19.02 -20.86
C LEU A 10 -13.93 -19.68 -20.18
N GLU A 11 -14.60 -19.03 -19.23
CA GLU A 11 -15.82 -19.58 -18.61
C GLU A 11 -16.96 -19.84 -19.62
N LEU A 12 -17.09 -18.99 -20.66
CA LEU A 12 -18.07 -19.19 -21.72
C LEU A 12 -17.72 -20.40 -22.61
N VAL A 13 -16.43 -20.65 -22.85
CA VAL A 13 -15.95 -21.79 -23.65
C VAL A 13 -16.01 -23.10 -22.86
N VAL A 14 -15.65 -23.10 -21.57
CA VAL A 14 -15.63 -24.30 -20.73
C VAL A 14 -17.03 -24.84 -20.47
N LYS A 15 -18.05 -23.96 -20.31
CA LYS A 15 -19.46 -24.38 -20.23
C LYS A 15 -19.99 -25.04 -21.50
N ALA A 16 -19.40 -24.74 -22.66
CA ALA A 16 -19.82 -25.30 -23.94
C ALA A 16 -19.26 -26.72 -24.20
N PHE A 17 -18.18 -27.12 -23.53
CA PHE A 17 -17.46 -28.38 -23.84
C PHE A 17 -17.32 -29.38 -22.68
N GLY A 18 -17.95 -29.14 -21.53
CA GLY A 18 -18.13 -30.19 -20.50
C GLY A 18 -16.84 -30.76 -19.88
N VAL A 19 -15.73 -30.02 -19.89
CA VAL A 19 -14.47 -30.45 -19.26
C VAL A 19 -14.38 -29.85 -17.85
N ALA A 20 -14.57 -30.68 -16.83
CA ALA A 20 -14.36 -30.28 -15.44
C ALA A 20 -12.85 -30.16 -15.15
N SER A 21 -12.28 -28.97 -15.41
CA SER A 21 -10.96 -28.62 -14.92
C SER A 21 -11.07 -28.10 -13.48
N LEU A 22 -10.28 -28.67 -12.56
CA LEU A 22 -10.03 -28.10 -11.23
C LEU A 22 -9.22 -26.80 -11.42
N ILE A 23 -9.90 -25.73 -11.81
CA ILE A 23 -9.31 -24.39 -11.86
C ILE A 23 -9.19 -23.94 -10.41
N SER A 24 -7.98 -23.99 -9.86
CA SER A 24 -7.66 -23.31 -8.61
C SER A 24 -8.00 -21.83 -8.79
N LEU A 25 -9.10 -21.40 -8.18
CA LEU A 25 -9.50 -20.00 -8.16
C LEU A 25 -8.52 -19.25 -7.27
N ALA A 26 -7.37 -18.87 -7.84
CA ALA A 26 -6.51 -17.86 -7.26
C ALA A 26 -7.30 -16.53 -7.27
N SER A 27 -8.10 -16.32 -6.22
CA SER A 27 -8.97 -15.16 -6.09
C SER A 27 -8.10 -13.90 -6.10
N CYS A 28 -8.24 -13.12 -7.18
CA CYS A 28 -7.66 -11.80 -7.28
C CYS A 28 -8.47 -10.86 -6.41
N GLN A 29 -7.89 -10.34 -5.34
CA GLN A 29 -8.50 -9.27 -4.56
C GLN A 29 -7.82 -7.95 -4.93
N LEU A 30 -8.22 -7.37 -6.07
CA LEU A 30 -7.93 -5.96 -6.33
C LEU A 30 -8.78 -5.10 -5.39
N PRO A 31 -8.24 -3.99 -4.86
CA PRO A 31 -9.03 -3.09 -4.04
C PRO A 31 -10.21 -2.52 -4.83
N THR A 32 -11.37 -2.43 -4.21
CA THR A 32 -12.50 -1.62 -4.69
C THR A 32 -12.16 -0.13 -4.64
N ASN A 33 -12.96 0.73 -5.29
CA ASN A 33 -12.76 2.18 -5.20
C ASN A 33 -12.80 2.71 -3.76
N LEU A 34 -13.61 2.09 -2.91
CA LEU A 34 -13.67 2.45 -1.48
C LEU A 34 -12.39 2.05 -0.77
N GLU A 35 -11.89 0.83 -0.98
CA GLU A 35 -10.64 0.36 -0.39
C GLU A 35 -9.44 1.18 -0.87
N ARG A 36 -9.35 1.52 -2.16
CA ARG A 36 -8.31 2.46 -2.67
C ARG A 36 -8.32 3.78 -1.91
N ALA A 37 -9.51 4.34 -1.68
CA ALA A 37 -9.67 5.59 -0.96
C ALA A 37 -9.33 5.47 0.53
N GLN A 38 -9.67 4.33 1.17
CA GLN A 38 -9.33 4.04 2.56
C GLN A 38 -7.82 3.84 2.76
N ILE A 39 -7.17 3.11 1.85
CA ILE A 39 -5.72 2.90 1.83
C ILE A 39 -5.01 4.25 1.73
N LEU A 40 -5.40 5.08 0.77
CA LEU A 40 -4.79 6.39 0.57
C LEU A 40 -5.04 7.31 1.77
N GLU A 41 -6.28 7.40 2.26
CA GLU A 41 -6.59 8.25 3.42
C GLU A 41 -5.82 7.83 4.67
N ALA A 42 -5.66 6.53 4.91
CA ALA A 42 -4.88 6.03 6.04
C ALA A 42 -3.41 6.47 5.95
N HIS A 43 -2.79 6.37 4.76
CA HIS A 43 -1.43 6.87 4.54
C HIS A 43 -1.34 8.39 4.73
N LEU A 44 -2.29 9.15 4.18
CA LEU A 44 -2.31 10.62 4.30
C LEU A 44 -2.42 11.07 5.75
N ARG A 45 -3.28 10.44 6.56
CA ARG A 45 -3.39 10.74 8.01
C ARG A 45 -2.10 10.43 8.76
N ILE A 46 -1.49 9.28 8.49
CA ILE A 46 -0.22 8.90 9.14
C ILE A 46 0.90 9.89 8.80
N ARG A 47 0.95 10.38 7.55
CA ARG A 47 1.92 11.39 7.08
C ARG A 47 1.63 12.78 7.65
N GLU A 48 0.37 13.13 7.84
CA GLU A 48 -0.09 14.38 8.44
C GLU A 48 0.26 14.47 9.94
N ASP A 49 0.26 13.33 10.64
CA ASP A 49 0.43 13.19 12.10
C ASP A 49 1.84 12.72 12.53
N VAL A 50 2.85 12.87 11.66
CA VAL A 50 4.22 12.48 12.00
C VAL A 50 4.80 13.34 13.13
N TRP A 51 5.60 12.72 13.98
CA TRP A 51 6.37 13.41 15.02
C TRP A 51 7.83 12.96 14.99
N PRO A 52 8.80 13.88 14.89
CA PRO A 52 8.61 15.34 14.79
C PRO A 52 8.01 15.77 13.43
N PRO A 53 7.51 17.01 13.29
CA PRO A 53 6.85 17.45 12.06
C PRO A 53 7.80 17.48 10.86
N ALA A 54 7.25 17.23 9.67
CA ALA A 54 7.99 17.11 8.42
C ALA A 54 7.86 18.37 7.56
N SER A 55 8.97 19.01 7.20
CA SER A 55 8.93 20.23 6.37
C SER A 55 8.72 19.98 4.88
N ASN A 56 9.02 18.78 4.39
CA ASN A 56 9.07 18.44 2.96
C ASN A 56 8.16 17.25 2.56
N MET A 57 7.20 16.86 3.41
CA MET A 57 6.35 15.70 3.15
C MET A 57 5.44 15.93 1.93
N MET A 58 5.60 15.15 0.86
CA MET A 58 4.76 15.29 -0.33
C MET A 58 3.38 14.66 -0.12
N LEU A 59 2.32 15.29 -0.63
CA LEU A 59 0.99 14.68 -0.65
C LEU A 59 0.99 13.48 -1.60
N MET A 60 0.47 12.35 -1.13
CA MET A 60 0.45 11.10 -1.89
C MET A 60 -0.82 11.00 -2.78
N GLU A 61 -0.69 10.40 -3.96
CA GLU A 61 -1.80 10.02 -4.84
C GLU A 61 -1.84 8.50 -5.04
N TYR A 62 -3.04 7.96 -5.30
CA TYR A 62 -3.19 6.54 -5.63
C TYR A 62 -2.90 6.31 -7.11
N SER A 63 -2.04 5.37 -7.43
CA SER A 63 -1.62 5.01 -8.79
C SER A 63 -2.13 3.61 -9.16
N MET A 64 -2.95 3.54 -10.21
CA MET A 64 -3.42 2.27 -10.77
C MET A 64 -2.29 1.46 -11.41
N GLU A 65 -1.25 2.14 -11.92
CA GLU A 65 -0.05 1.49 -12.45
C GLU A 65 0.68 0.73 -11.34
N LEU A 66 0.88 1.38 -10.18
CA LEU A 66 1.50 0.75 -9.02
C LEU A 66 0.63 -0.37 -8.42
N GLU A 67 -0.70 -0.25 -8.47
CA GLU A 67 -1.62 -1.33 -8.08
C GLU A 67 -1.43 -2.56 -8.97
N HIS A 68 -1.31 -2.39 -10.29
CA HIS A 68 -1.06 -3.51 -11.21
C HIS A 68 0.28 -4.20 -10.94
N LEU A 69 1.33 -3.43 -10.63
CA LEU A 69 2.62 -4.00 -10.24
C LEU A 69 2.55 -4.70 -8.87
N ALA A 70 1.78 -4.15 -7.92
CA ALA A 70 1.51 -4.81 -6.65
C ALA A 70 0.77 -6.15 -6.86
N ASP A 71 -0.23 -6.17 -7.75
CA ASP A 71 -1.01 -7.37 -8.06
C ASP A 71 -0.17 -8.45 -8.74
N TYR A 72 0.65 -8.04 -9.72
CA TYR A 72 1.58 -8.94 -10.37
C TYR A 72 2.52 -9.59 -9.34
N TRP A 73 3.12 -8.80 -8.44
CA TRP A 73 4.00 -9.34 -7.42
C TRP A 73 3.27 -10.27 -6.44
N ALA A 74 2.08 -9.85 -5.98
CA ALA A 74 1.26 -10.67 -5.07
C ALA A 74 0.84 -12.02 -5.70
N SER A 75 0.66 -12.06 -7.03
CA SER A 75 0.26 -13.29 -7.75
C SER A 75 1.33 -14.38 -7.75
N ARG A 76 2.59 -14.03 -7.48
CA ARG A 76 3.69 -14.98 -7.33
C ARG A 76 3.59 -15.77 -6.04
N CYS A 77 2.88 -15.26 -5.04
CA CYS A 77 2.82 -15.85 -3.70
C CYS A 77 4.21 -16.15 -3.13
N GLU A 78 5.10 -15.17 -3.20
CA GLU A 78 6.44 -15.21 -2.62
C GLU A 78 6.58 -14.04 -1.65
N PHE A 79 6.98 -14.32 -0.41
CA PHE A 79 7.18 -13.28 0.61
C PHE A 79 8.61 -12.74 0.57
N GLU A 80 8.95 -12.13 -0.55
CA GLU A 80 10.25 -11.49 -0.79
C GLU A 80 10.09 -10.22 -1.63
N HIS A 81 11.09 -9.35 -1.55
CA HIS A 81 11.14 -8.14 -2.38
C HIS A 81 11.74 -8.46 -3.75
N PRO A 82 11.31 -7.76 -4.82
CA PRO A 82 11.85 -7.96 -6.16
C PRO A 82 13.34 -7.60 -6.23
N ASP A 83 14.15 -8.47 -6.85
CA ASP A 83 15.48 -8.09 -7.31
C ASP A 83 15.33 -7.21 -8.56
N SER A 84 15.68 -5.93 -8.45
CA SER A 84 15.55 -4.95 -9.53
C SER A 84 16.39 -5.28 -10.77
N ARG A 85 17.41 -6.14 -10.66
CA ARG A 85 18.20 -6.61 -11.80
C ARG A 85 17.42 -7.61 -12.67
N ILE A 86 16.53 -8.37 -12.04
CA ILE A 86 15.67 -9.37 -12.69
C ILE A 86 14.34 -8.73 -13.10
N PHE A 87 13.81 -7.85 -12.24
CA PHE A 87 12.53 -7.16 -12.44
C PHE A 87 12.75 -5.64 -12.56
N PRO A 88 13.23 -5.13 -13.70
CA PRO A 88 13.62 -3.73 -13.86
C PRO A 88 12.48 -2.74 -13.67
N HIS A 89 11.23 -3.16 -13.88
CA HIS A 89 10.04 -2.34 -13.60
C HIS A 89 9.88 -1.95 -12.12
N TYR A 90 10.61 -2.60 -11.21
CA TYR A 90 10.57 -2.36 -9.77
C TYR A 90 11.79 -1.58 -9.25
N HIS A 91 12.71 -1.17 -10.14
CA HIS A 91 13.97 -0.52 -9.75
C HIS A 91 13.79 0.73 -8.88
N ASP A 92 12.82 1.58 -9.20
CA ASP A 92 12.56 2.84 -8.48
C ASP A 92 11.34 2.74 -7.55
N LEU A 93 10.98 1.52 -7.13
CA LEU A 93 9.81 1.26 -6.29
C LEU A 93 10.21 0.82 -4.89
N GLY A 94 9.63 1.49 -3.89
CA GLY A 94 9.59 0.97 -2.53
C GLY A 94 8.46 -0.05 -2.39
N GLN A 95 8.60 -1.04 -1.50
CA GLN A 95 7.60 -2.07 -1.31
C GLN A 95 7.38 -2.40 0.17
N ASN A 96 6.11 -2.49 0.57
CA ASN A 96 5.71 -3.09 1.85
C ASN A 96 4.97 -4.41 1.59
N LEU A 97 5.29 -5.44 2.38
CA LEU A 97 4.72 -6.78 2.30
C LEU A 97 4.15 -7.20 3.66
N ALA A 98 3.00 -7.86 3.67
CA ALA A 98 2.45 -8.48 4.88
C ALA A 98 1.79 -9.82 4.56
N ILE A 99 1.92 -10.78 5.49
CA ILE A 99 1.22 -12.06 5.46
C ILE A 99 0.15 -12.08 6.55
N PHE A 100 -1.03 -12.56 6.21
CA PHE A 100 -2.15 -12.79 7.13
C PHE A 100 -2.61 -14.24 7.06
N GLY A 101 -3.11 -14.77 8.18
CA GLY A 101 -3.73 -16.09 8.26
C GLY A 101 -5.17 -16.04 8.79
N SER A 102 -5.87 -17.16 8.67
CA SER A 102 -7.18 -17.46 9.28
C SER A 102 -8.41 -16.74 8.71
N LEU A 103 -8.37 -15.43 8.50
CA LEU A 103 -9.47 -14.63 7.95
C LEU A 103 -8.99 -13.78 6.78
N THR A 104 -9.89 -13.51 5.81
CA THR A 104 -9.61 -12.54 4.73
C THR A 104 -9.33 -11.17 5.35
N PRO A 105 -8.09 -10.68 5.29
CA PRO A 105 -7.76 -9.39 5.90
C PRO A 105 -8.27 -8.25 5.01
N THR A 106 -8.53 -7.11 5.63
CA THR A 106 -8.81 -5.88 4.88
C THR A 106 -7.49 -5.19 4.50
N PHE A 107 -7.51 -4.40 3.42
CA PHE A 107 -6.35 -3.57 3.07
C PHE A 107 -5.95 -2.60 4.19
N THR A 108 -6.92 -2.07 4.94
CA THR A 108 -6.64 -1.16 6.06
C THR A 108 -5.91 -1.88 7.20
N GLU A 109 -6.17 -3.17 7.43
CA GLU A 109 -5.42 -3.97 8.40
C GLU A 109 -3.93 -4.10 8.03
N ALA A 110 -3.61 -4.22 6.73
CA ALA A 110 -2.22 -4.19 6.26
C ALA A 110 -1.55 -2.85 6.53
N VAL A 111 -2.21 -1.74 6.18
CA VAL A 111 -1.71 -0.39 6.48
C VAL A 111 -1.48 -0.18 7.97
N CYS A 112 -2.40 -0.66 8.81
CA CYS A 112 -2.25 -0.64 10.26
C CYS A 112 -1.09 -1.50 10.74
N GLY A 113 -0.88 -2.68 10.15
CA GLY A 113 0.25 -3.55 10.42
C GLY A 113 1.59 -2.86 10.18
N TYR A 114 1.74 -2.21 9.03
CA TYR A 114 2.92 -1.40 8.70
C TYR A 114 3.13 -0.26 9.70
N ASN A 115 2.06 0.47 10.04
CA ASN A 115 2.16 1.61 10.96
C ASN A 115 2.46 1.22 12.42
N LYS A 116 2.17 -0.02 12.85
CA LYS A 116 2.54 -0.50 14.20
C LYS A 116 4.04 -0.40 14.45
N GLU A 117 4.84 -0.41 13.40
CA GLU A 117 6.29 -0.26 13.50
C GLU A 117 6.75 1.14 13.91
N ARG A 118 5.87 2.15 13.88
CA ARG A 118 6.14 3.53 14.35
C ARG A 118 6.78 3.55 15.73
N LYS A 119 6.37 2.65 16.64
CA LYS A 119 6.89 2.58 18.01
C LYS A 119 8.36 2.15 18.10
N TYR A 120 8.91 1.54 17.05
CA TYR A 120 10.30 1.08 16.99
C TYR A 120 11.22 2.07 16.28
N TYR A 121 10.67 3.09 15.61
CA TYR A 121 11.45 4.09 14.90
C TYR A 121 11.62 5.35 15.74
N HIS A 122 12.87 5.77 15.92
CA HIS A 122 13.21 6.98 16.66
C HIS A 122 13.86 7.99 15.71
N TYR A 123 13.14 9.08 15.42
CA TYR A 123 13.55 10.01 14.37
C TYR A 123 14.85 10.76 14.69
N HIS A 124 15.01 11.27 15.92
CA HIS A 124 16.12 12.17 16.26
C HIS A 124 17.48 11.49 16.16
N ASN A 125 17.61 10.30 16.75
CA ASN A 125 18.82 9.47 16.72
C ASN A 125 18.91 8.58 15.47
N HIS A 126 17.91 8.62 14.57
CA HIS A 126 17.84 7.79 13.37
C HIS A 126 17.96 6.29 13.65
N SER A 127 17.43 5.82 14.80
CA SER A 127 17.58 4.43 15.21
C SER A 127 16.29 3.64 15.03
N CYS A 128 16.45 2.34 14.83
CA CYS A 128 15.37 1.38 14.73
C CYS A 128 15.59 0.27 15.76
N THR A 129 14.73 0.17 16.78
CA THR A 129 14.87 -0.82 17.87
C THR A 129 14.24 -2.18 17.55
N GLY A 130 13.65 -2.31 16.36
CA GLY A 130 12.98 -3.53 15.88
C GLY A 130 12.86 -3.49 14.36
N ARG A 131 11.69 -3.85 13.82
CA ARG A 131 11.37 -3.57 12.41
C ARG A 131 10.70 -2.21 12.32
N CYS A 132 11.20 -1.36 11.43
CA CYS A 132 10.65 -0.03 11.14
C CYS A 132 10.52 0.28 9.65
N GLY A 133 11.03 -0.59 8.78
CA GLY A 133 11.12 -0.35 7.34
C GLY A 133 9.74 -0.10 6.71
N HIS A 134 8.70 -0.78 7.20
CA HIS A 134 7.36 -0.56 6.67
C HIS A 134 6.85 0.83 7.05
N TYR A 135 6.99 1.22 8.33
CA TYR A 135 6.61 2.54 8.79
C TYR A 135 7.39 3.65 8.07
N THR A 136 8.72 3.55 7.99
CA THR A 136 9.56 4.58 7.36
C THR A 136 9.24 4.75 5.88
N GLN A 137 8.87 3.67 5.17
CA GLN A 137 8.39 3.77 3.79
C GLN A 137 7.05 4.52 3.70
N MET A 138 6.10 4.27 4.61
CA MET A 138 4.80 4.98 4.61
C MET A 138 4.97 6.49 4.79
N VAL A 139 5.92 6.91 5.63
CA VAL A 139 6.21 8.31 5.92
C VAL A 139 7.38 8.87 5.11
N TRP A 140 7.79 8.20 4.03
CA TRP A 140 8.87 8.67 3.19
C TRP A 140 8.43 9.91 2.38
N ALA A 141 9.08 11.04 2.59
CA ALA A 141 8.64 12.36 2.12
C ALA A 141 8.45 12.40 0.62
N THR A 142 9.38 11.83 -0.15
CA THR A 142 9.36 11.88 -1.61
C THR A 142 8.41 10.87 -2.25
N SER A 143 8.09 9.77 -1.56
CA SER A 143 7.16 8.74 -2.06
C SER A 143 5.74 9.31 -2.10
N ASN A 144 5.35 9.82 -3.27
CA ASN A 144 4.09 10.53 -3.49
C ASN A 144 3.09 9.75 -4.35
N GLN A 145 3.41 8.51 -4.72
CA GLN A 145 2.50 7.60 -5.37
C GLN A 145 2.42 6.27 -4.62
N LEU A 146 1.22 5.69 -4.58
CA LEU A 146 0.92 4.44 -3.89
C LEU A 146 -0.04 3.56 -4.70
N GLY A 147 0.21 2.27 -4.76
CA GLY A 147 -0.76 1.29 -5.24
C GLY A 147 -0.60 -0.03 -4.51
N CYS A 148 -1.70 -0.73 -4.22
CA CYS A 148 -1.67 -1.94 -3.39
C CYS A 148 -2.57 -3.04 -3.95
N ALA A 149 -2.20 -4.29 -3.71
CA ALA A 149 -3.00 -5.46 -4.05
C ALA A 149 -2.87 -6.54 -2.97
N MET A 150 -3.75 -7.53 -3.03
CA MET A 150 -3.75 -8.65 -2.11
C MET A 150 -4.17 -9.94 -2.80
N ARG A 151 -3.52 -11.05 -2.46
CA ARG A 151 -3.81 -12.38 -3.01
C ARG A 151 -3.88 -13.42 -1.90
N ARG A 152 -4.79 -14.39 -2.04
CA ARG A 152 -4.75 -15.61 -1.23
C ARG A 152 -3.59 -16.47 -1.72
N CYS A 153 -2.69 -16.82 -0.81
CA CYS A 153 -1.45 -17.55 -1.05
C CYS A 153 -1.34 -18.66 0.00
N ASP A 154 -2.12 -19.72 -0.17
CA ASP A 154 -2.12 -20.85 0.75
C ASP A 154 -0.72 -21.52 0.78
N GLY A 155 -0.30 -21.92 1.98
CA GLY A 155 1.01 -22.55 2.18
C GLY A 155 2.22 -21.62 2.11
N LEU A 156 2.03 -20.30 2.00
CA LEU A 156 3.12 -19.30 2.00
C LEU A 156 4.03 -19.44 3.23
N ARG A 157 3.43 -19.74 4.39
CA ARG A 157 4.12 -20.21 5.60
C ARG A 157 3.69 -21.63 5.92
N SER A 158 4.63 -22.56 5.96
CA SER A 158 4.37 -23.97 6.27
C SER A 158 3.92 -24.20 7.70
N ASP A 159 4.25 -23.29 8.63
CA ASP A 159 3.85 -23.34 10.03
C ASP A 159 2.47 -22.73 10.30
N TRP A 160 1.79 -22.17 9.29
CA TRP A 160 0.48 -21.52 9.42
C TRP A 160 -0.62 -22.33 8.73
N GLY A 161 -1.83 -22.31 9.31
CA GLY A 161 -3.02 -22.85 8.65
C GLY A 161 -3.48 -21.98 7.48
N ASN A 162 -4.21 -22.58 6.54
CA ASN A 162 -4.88 -21.87 5.47
C ASN A 162 -6.28 -21.38 5.90
N PRO A 163 -6.83 -20.30 5.30
CA PRO A 163 -6.25 -19.52 4.22
C PRO A 163 -5.11 -18.60 4.68
N GLN A 164 -4.17 -18.33 3.78
CA GLN A 164 -3.13 -17.32 3.97
C GLN A 164 -3.22 -16.26 2.87
N TYR A 165 -2.84 -15.02 3.18
CA TYR A 165 -2.93 -13.89 2.25
C TYR A 165 -1.65 -13.08 2.23
N LEU A 166 -1.19 -12.72 1.04
CA LEU A 166 -0.08 -11.80 0.80
C LEU A 166 -0.65 -10.43 0.38
N SER A 167 -0.35 -9.40 1.18
CA SER A 167 -0.59 -8.00 0.84
C SER A 167 0.68 -7.35 0.33
N VAL A 168 0.57 -6.58 -0.75
CA VAL A 168 1.67 -5.85 -1.37
C VAL A 168 1.24 -4.40 -1.57
N CYS A 169 2.08 -3.45 -1.15
CA CYS A 169 1.94 -2.04 -1.50
C CYS A 169 3.24 -1.53 -2.13
N GLN A 170 3.12 -0.87 -3.27
CA GLN A 170 4.21 -0.25 -4.02
C GLN A 170 4.20 1.27 -3.83
N TYR A 171 5.37 1.85 -3.70
CA TYR A 171 5.59 3.28 -3.46
C TYR A 171 6.52 3.84 -4.52
N LYS A 172 6.20 5.01 -5.09
CA LYS A 172 7.07 5.70 -6.06
C LYS A 172 7.23 7.18 -5.73
N PRO A 173 8.45 7.75 -5.84
CA PRO A 173 9.73 7.03 -5.86
C PRO A 173 9.93 6.16 -4.61
N ASP A 174 10.93 5.28 -4.65
CA ASP A 174 11.32 4.44 -3.54
C ASP A 174 11.68 5.24 -2.28
N GLY A 175 11.53 4.58 -1.14
CA GLY A 175 11.94 5.07 0.15
C GLY A 175 13.05 4.23 0.77
N ASN A 176 13.26 4.40 2.08
CA ASN A 176 14.22 3.62 2.85
C ASN A 176 15.66 3.66 2.31
N ILE A 177 16.05 4.77 1.70
CA ILE A 177 17.42 4.99 1.21
C ILE A 177 18.39 4.91 2.39
N ARG A 178 19.38 4.02 2.28
CA ARG A 178 20.37 3.76 3.35
C ARG A 178 21.01 5.05 3.84
N GLY A 179 20.99 5.25 5.16
CA GLY A 179 21.60 6.42 5.81
C GLY A 179 20.75 7.69 5.76
N ARG A 180 19.55 7.67 5.16
CA ARG A 180 18.64 8.82 5.11
C ARG A 180 17.43 8.63 6.02
N LYS A 181 17.01 9.72 6.66
CA LYS A 181 15.73 9.80 7.39
C LYS A 181 14.57 9.87 6.41
N PRO A 182 13.36 9.43 6.81
CA PRO A 182 12.21 9.39 5.91
C PRO A 182 11.73 10.77 5.47
N TYR A 183 11.98 11.82 6.25
CA TYR A 183 11.60 13.19 5.92
C TYR A 183 12.53 14.17 6.64
N GLU A 184 12.48 15.44 6.23
CA GLU A 184 13.22 16.52 6.90
C GLU A 184 12.41 17.12 8.04
N PHE A 185 13.03 17.24 9.20
CA PHE A 185 12.42 17.89 10.36
C PHE A 185 12.32 19.40 10.13
N GLY A 186 11.13 19.95 10.42
CA GLY A 186 10.89 21.38 10.44
C GLY A 186 9.41 21.69 10.48
N ARG A 187 9.06 22.98 10.43
CA ARG A 187 7.66 23.41 10.32
C ARG A 187 7.02 22.72 9.11
N SER A 188 5.85 22.11 9.31
CA SER A 188 5.09 21.45 8.25
C SER A 188 4.99 22.34 7.01
N CYS A 189 5.25 21.76 5.84
CA CYS A 189 5.29 22.46 4.55
C CYS A 189 6.35 23.58 4.40
N GLY A 190 7.28 23.73 5.36
CA GLY A 190 8.30 24.79 5.33
C GLY A 190 9.36 24.63 4.24
N LYS A 191 9.43 23.46 3.60
CA LYS A 191 10.34 23.14 2.48
C LYS A 191 9.60 22.48 1.32
N CYS A 192 8.36 22.91 1.04
CA CYS A 192 7.68 22.46 -0.17
C CYS A 192 8.39 23.01 -1.43
N PRO A 193 8.44 22.23 -2.52
CA PRO A 193 8.99 22.72 -3.78
C PRO A 193 8.23 23.95 -4.31
N GLU A 194 8.85 24.71 -5.21
CA GLU A 194 8.20 25.86 -5.84
C GLU A 194 6.92 25.45 -6.58
N GLY A 195 5.87 26.26 -6.44
CA GLY A 195 4.54 25.96 -7.00
C GLY A 195 3.70 24.97 -6.19
N TYR A 196 4.19 24.49 -5.05
CA TYR A 196 3.40 23.67 -4.11
C TYR A 196 2.82 24.53 -2.99
N PHE A 197 1.66 24.14 -2.48
CA PHE A 197 1.01 24.73 -1.32
C PHE A 197 0.85 23.70 -0.20
N CYS A 198 0.60 24.20 1.01
CA CYS A 198 0.41 23.35 2.18
C CYS A 198 -1.02 22.85 2.26
N LEU A 199 -1.19 21.53 2.32
CA LEU A 199 -2.47 20.88 2.52
C LEU A 199 -2.26 19.68 3.43
N ARG A 200 -2.98 19.61 4.56
CA ARG A 200 -2.88 18.47 5.50
C ARG A 200 -1.44 18.21 5.96
N ASN A 201 -0.72 19.28 6.32
CA ASN A 201 0.70 19.27 6.67
C ASN A 201 1.63 18.69 5.57
N GLN A 202 1.19 18.66 4.32
CA GLN A 202 1.90 18.06 3.19
C GLN A 202 1.95 19.02 1.99
N CYS A 203 2.96 18.84 1.14
CA CYS A 203 3.19 19.60 -0.07
C CYS A 203 2.33 19.09 -1.22
N ALA A 204 1.43 19.92 -1.73
CA ALA A 204 0.54 19.59 -2.84
C ALA A 204 0.75 20.57 -4.02
N LYS A 205 0.76 20.07 -5.26
CA LYS A 205 0.93 20.90 -6.49
C LYS A 205 -0.41 21.37 -7.08
N GLU A 206 -1.46 20.58 -6.89
CA GLU A 206 -2.81 20.86 -7.38
C GLU A 206 -3.84 20.49 -6.31
N PHE A 207 -4.84 21.36 -6.11
CA PHE A 207 -5.94 21.05 -5.21
C PHE A 207 -7.11 20.42 -5.99
N ARG A 208 -7.31 19.12 -5.80
CA ARG A 208 -8.58 18.46 -6.14
C ARG A 208 -9.15 17.85 -4.87
N LEU A 209 -10.30 18.34 -4.40
CA LEU A 209 -10.91 17.92 -3.13
C LEU A 209 -10.98 16.38 -3.01
N LYS A 210 -11.38 15.71 -4.09
CA LYS A 210 -11.48 14.25 -4.18
C LYS A 210 -10.12 13.53 -4.21
N LYS A 211 -9.00 14.19 -4.51
CA LYS A 211 -7.67 13.60 -4.40
C LYS A 211 -7.09 13.80 -3.00
N ALA A 212 -7.24 15.01 -2.45
CA ALA A 212 -6.78 15.37 -1.11
C ALA A 212 -7.57 14.68 0.01
N TYR A 213 -8.86 14.49 -0.20
CA TYR A 213 -9.79 13.79 0.69
C TYR A 213 -10.48 12.69 -0.11
N PRO A 214 -9.79 11.55 -0.36
CA PRO A 214 -10.27 10.51 -1.26
C PRO A 214 -11.63 9.93 -0.85
N LEU A 215 -11.93 9.91 0.46
CA LEU A 215 -13.22 9.45 0.99
C LEU A 215 -14.39 10.41 0.67
N MET A 216 -14.12 11.69 0.38
CA MET A 216 -15.17 12.65 -0.05
C MET A 216 -15.77 12.34 -1.42
N ARG A 217 -15.20 11.38 -2.17
CA ARG A 217 -15.79 10.86 -3.41
C ARG A 217 -17.12 10.14 -3.17
N PHE A 218 -17.34 9.61 -1.97
CA PHE A 218 -18.49 8.77 -1.63
C PHE A 218 -19.61 9.60 -0.99
N LYS A 219 -20.85 9.40 -1.47
CA LYS A 219 -22.02 10.16 -0.99
C LYS A 219 -22.40 9.80 0.44
N LYS A 220 -22.40 8.50 0.79
CA LYS A 220 -22.82 8.01 2.11
C LYS A 220 -21.78 8.39 3.17
N SER A 221 -22.21 9.07 4.23
CA SER A 221 -21.31 9.50 5.32
C SER A 221 -20.69 8.32 6.05
N SER A 222 -21.46 7.24 6.26
CA SER A 222 -21.01 6.05 7.00
C SER A 222 -19.84 5.29 6.35
N VAL A 223 -19.50 5.58 5.09
CA VAL A 223 -18.35 4.96 4.40
C VAL A 223 -17.16 5.91 4.27
N ARG A 224 -17.28 7.14 4.79
CA ARG A 224 -16.20 8.13 4.75
C ARG A 224 -15.20 8.00 5.89
N ASP A 225 -15.43 7.08 6.82
CA ASP A 225 -14.50 6.80 7.90
C ASP A 225 -13.50 5.72 7.47
N VAL A 226 -12.22 5.99 7.74
CA VAL A 226 -11.19 4.95 7.67
C VAL A 226 -11.48 3.96 8.80
N PRO A 227 -11.59 2.65 8.51
CA PRO A 227 -11.77 1.64 9.54
C PRO A 227 -10.69 1.78 10.62
N LYS A 228 -11.09 1.73 11.89
CA LYS A 228 -10.11 1.74 12.99
C LYS A 228 -9.20 0.52 12.86
N CYS A 229 -7.92 0.71 13.17
CA CYS A 229 -6.97 -0.40 13.21
C CYS A 229 -7.43 -1.45 14.22
N LYS A 230 -7.88 -2.60 13.73
CA LYS A 230 -8.17 -3.76 14.57
C LYS A 230 -6.85 -4.46 14.84
N VAL A 231 -6.42 -4.41 16.09
CA VAL A 231 -5.24 -5.17 16.54
C VAL A 231 -5.74 -6.55 16.94
N TYR A 232 -5.70 -7.49 16.00
CA TYR A 232 -5.80 -8.90 16.34
C TYR A 232 -4.51 -9.29 17.07
N ARG A 233 -4.65 -9.73 18.32
CA ARG A 233 -3.57 -10.27 19.15
C ARG A 233 -3.35 -11.72 18.79
#